data_AF-A0A9D2CVA2-F1
#
_entry.id   AF-A0A9D2CVA2-F1
#
_cell.length_a   1.000
_cell.length_b   1.000
_cell.length_c   1.000
_cell.angle_alpha   90.00
_cell.angle_beta   90.00
_cell.angle_gamma   90.00
#
_symmetry.space_group_name_H-M   'P 1'
#
loop_
_entity.id
_entity.type
_entity.pdbx_description
1 polymer ?
#
loop_
_entity_poly.entity_id
_entity_poly.type
_entity_poly.pdbx_seq_one_letter_code
_entity_poly.pdbx_strand_id
1 'polypeptide(L)'
;MQLGRKIRDLRQQYNLTQEELADRCELTKGYISQLENDLTSPSIATLNDILNALGSNLSDFFREENDEKIVFSQDEYIEKQSDGMVWNWVIPNAQKNMMEPVLVELEPGASAPVDFPHDGEEFGYILEGRIAIV
;
A
#
# COMPACT_ATOMS: atom_id res chain seq x y z
N MET A 1 7.40 -17.70 1.04
CA MET A 1 7.74 -16.95 -0.20
C MET A 1 8.21 -17.95 -1.25
N GLN A 2 7.54 -18.06 -2.39
CA GLN A 2 7.97 -18.93 -3.50
C GLN A 2 8.69 -18.05 -4.53
N LEU A 3 10.01 -17.92 -4.38
CA LEU A 3 10.87 -17.10 -5.25
C LEU A 3 10.69 -17.51 -6.72
N GLY A 4 10.73 -18.81 -6.99
CA GLY A 4 10.57 -19.38 -8.31
C GLY A 4 9.22 -19.03 -8.95
N ARG A 5 8.13 -19.06 -8.16
CA ARG A 5 6.81 -18.65 -8.64
C ARG A 5 6.78 -17.18 -9.06
N LYS A 6 7.27 -16.25 -8.23
CA LYS A 6 7.30 -14.82 -8.58
C LYS A 6 8.12 -14.55 -9.84
N ILE A 7 9.26 -15.23 -10.03
CA ILE A 7 10.08 -15.10 -11.25
C ILE A 7 9.32 -15.62 -12.47
N ARG A 8 8.64 -16.76 -12.34
CA ARG A 8 7.80 -17.34 -13.40
C ARG A 8 6.67 -16.39 -13.80
N ASP A 9 5.98 -15.81 -12.83
CA ASP A 9 4.86 -14.90 -13.07
C ASP A 9 5.33 -13.65 -13.83
N LEU A 10 6.45 -13.05 -13.41
CA LEU A 10 7.08 -11.94 -14.13
C LEU A 10 7.49 -12.34 -15.55
N ARG A 11 8.16 -13.48 -15.73
CA ARG A 11 8.54 -13.96 -17.07
C ARG A 11 7.33 -14.08 -18.01
N GLN A 12 6.22 -14.62 -17.49
CA GLN A 12 4.98 -14.77 -18.24
C GLN A 12 4.32 -13.42 -18.54
N GLN A 13 4.36 -12.46 -17.62
CA GLN A 13 3.86 -11.10 -17.83
C GLN A 13 4.55 -10.39 -19.01
N TYR A 14 5.85 -10.65 -19.20
CA TYR A 14 6.62 -10.15 -20.35
C TYR A 14 6.58 -11.07 -21.58
N ASN A 15 5.73 -12.11 -21.59
CA ASN A 15 5.59 -13.08 -22.68
C ASN A 15 6.90 -13.76 -23.12
N LEU A 16 7.83 -13.97 -22.19
CA LEU A 16 9.09 -14.65 -22.49
C LEU A 16 8.98 -16.15 -22.23
N THR A 17 9.60 -16.95 -23.07
CA THR A 17 9.90 -18.36 -22.80
C THR A 17 11.07 -18.47 -21.81
N GLN A 18 11.23 -19.64 -21.19
CA GLN A 18 12.39 -19.90 -20.33
C GLN A 18 13.72 -19.81 -21.10
N GLU A 19 13.68 -20.10 -22.40
CA GLU A 19 14.84 -20.03 -23.30
C GLU A 19 15.23 -18.59 -23.57
N GLU A 20 14.27 -17.73 -23.93
CA GLU A 20 14.52 -16.30 -24.13
C GLU A 20 15.00 -15.58 -22.86
N LEU A 21 14.49 -15.96 -21.68
CA LEU A 21 14.99 -15.41 -20.42
C LEU A 21 16.42 -15.90 -20.13
N ALA A 22 16.69 -17.19 -20.38
CA ALA A 22 18.02 -17.74 -20.20
C ALA A 22 19.05 -17.04 -21.10
N ASP A 23 18.72 -16.83 -22.36
CA ASP A 23 19.59 -16.14 -23.33
C ASP A 23 19.91 -14.70 -22.92
N ARG A 24 18.93 -13.96 -22.38
CA ARG A 24 19.12 -12.58 -21.90
C ARG A 24 20.01 -12.47 -20.67
N CYS A 25 20.10 -13.52 -19.88
CA CYS A 25 20.85 -13.55 -18.63
C CYS A 25 22.16 -14.34 -18.72
N GLU A 26 22.51 -14.85 -19.91
CA GLU A 26 23.64 -15.77 -20.12
C GLU A 26 23.56 -17.03 -19.24
N LEU A 27 22.34 -17.55 -19.07
CA LEU A 27 22.02 -18.74 -18.29
C LEU A 27 21.57 -19.89 -19.20
N THR A 28 21.36 -21.07 -18.63
CA THR A 28 20.75 -22.19 -19.36
C THR A 28 19.24 -22.24 -19.11
N LYS A 29 18.47 -22.69 -20.11
CA LYS A 29 17.04 -22.99 -19.94
C LYS A 29 16.77 -23.94 -18.77
N GLY A 30 17.65 -24.93 -18.57
CA GLY A 30 17.57 -25.86 -17.44
C GLY A 30 17.69 -25.16 -16.09
N TYR A 31 18.60 -24.19 -15.98
CA TYR A 31 18.76 -23.38 -14.77
C TYR A 31 17.51 -22.53 -14.49
N ILE A 32 16.95 -21.84 -15.48
CA ILE A 32 15.70 -21.08 -15.33
C ILE A 32 14.55 -22.01 -14.90
N SER A 33 14.44 -23.20 -15.51
CA SER A 33 13.43 -24.18 -15.12
C SER A 33 13.61 -24.66 -13.68
N GLN A 34 14.83 -24.93 -13.24
CA GLN A 34 15.09 -25.31 -11.84
C GLN A 34 14.75 -24.18 -10.87
N LEU A 35 15.10 -22.95 -11.24
CA LEU A 35 14.84 -21.76 -10.44
C LEU A 35 13.34 -21.52 -10.26
N GLU A 36 12.55 -21.60 -11.34
CA GLU A 36 11.10 -21.40 -11.31
C GLU A 36 10.34 -22.49 -10.53
N ASN A 37 10.95 -23.67 -10.36
CA ASN A 37 10.39 -24.78 -9.58
C ASN A 37 10.99 -24.85 -8.16
N ASP A 38 11.69 -23.80 -7.71
CA ASP A 38 12.34 -23.73 -6.39
C ASP A 38 13.33 -24.90 -6.14
N LEU A 39 13.92 -25.48 -7.20
CA LEU A 39 14.91 -26.58 -7.13
C LEU A 39 16.36 -26.08 -6.99
N THR A 40 16.60 -24.80 -7.32
CA THR A 40 17.89 -24.13 -7.11
C THR A 40 17.66 -22.69 -6.68
N SER A 41 18.61 -22.14 -5.94
CA SER A 41 18.62 -20.72 -5.56
C SER A 41 19.66 -19.96 -6.37
N PRO A 42 19.35 -18.73 -6.82
CA PRO A 42 20.32 -17.88 -7.50
C PRO A 42 21.21 -17.15 -6.49
N SER A 43 22.38 -16.69 -6.95
CA SER A 43 23.12 -15.66 -6.22
C SER A 43 22.38 -14.32 -6.30
N ILE A 44 22.68 -13.37 -5.40
CA ILE A 44 22.08 -12.02 -5.47
C ILE A 44 22.39 -11.34 -6.81
N ALA A 45 23.61 -11.51 -7.33
CA ALA A 45 24.00 -10.97 -8.63
C ALA A 45 23.16 -11.58 -9.75
N THR A 46 23.07 -12.92 -9.80
CA THR A 46 22.25 -13.64 -10.79
C THR A 46 20.78 -13.27 -10.70
N LEU A 47 20.23 -13.12 -9.50
CA LEU A 47 18.85 -12.67 -9.31
C LEU A 47 18.66 -11.26 -9.85
N ASN A 48 19.59 -10.34 -9.57
CA ASN A 48 19.54 -8.99 -10.09
C ASN A 48 19.56 -8.96 -11.63
N ASP A 49 20.42 -9.77 -12.26
CA ASP A 49 20.50 -9.88 -13.72
C ASP A 49 19.20 -10.41 -14.34
N ILE A 50 18.58 -11.42 -13.69
CA ILE A 50 17.26 -11.94 -14.08
C ILE A 50 16.19 -10.86 -13.97
N LEU A 51 16.14 -10.14 -12.86
CA LEU A 51 15.14 -9.09 -12.64
C LEU A 51 15.30 -7.95 -13.63
N ASN A 52 16.54 -7.53 -13.93
CA ASN A 52 16.82 -6.51 -14.93
C ASN A 52 16.36 -6.97 -16.33
N ALA A 53 16.60 -8.22 -16.71
CA ALA A 53 16.12 -8.79 -17.97
C ALA A 53 14.58 -8.87 -18.07
N LEU A 54 13.92 -8.94 -16.91
CA LEU A 54 12.48 -8.88 -16.73
C LEU A 54 11.96 -7.46 -16.47
N GLY A 55 12.76 -6.41 -16.62
CA GLY A 55 12.31 -5.03 -16.42
C GLY A 55 11.89 -4.68 -14.99
N SER A 56 12.40 -5.40 -14.00
CA SER A 56 12.18 -5.19 -12.56
C SER A 56 13.52 -4.98 -11.84
N ASN A 57 13.49 -4.86 -10.51
CA ASN A 57 14.69 -4.77 -9.67
C ASN A 57 14.42 -5.46 -8.32
N LEU A 58 15.47 -5.65 -7.51
CA LEU A 58 15.36 -6.32 -6.21
C LEU A 58 14.34 -5.64 -5.28
N SER A 59 14.30 -4.31 -5.26
CA SER A 59 13.39 -3.55 -4.39
C SER A 59 11.92 -3.79 -4.75
N ASP A 60 11.58 -3.72 -6.03
CA ASP A 60 10.22 -3.98 -6.51
C ASP A 60 9.85 -5.45 -6.37
N PHE A 61 10.79 -6.36 -6.63
CA PHE A 61 10.56 -7.80 -6.53
C PHE A 61 10.27 -8.26 -5.09
N PHE A 62 11.02 -7.74 -4.13
CA PHE A 62 10.82 -8.00 -2.69
C PHE A 62 9.84 -7.04 -2.04
N ARG A 63 9.24 -6.10 -2.80
CA ARG A 63 8.12 -5.32 -2.30
C ARG A 63 7.01 -6.30 -1.94
N GLU A 64 6.81 -6.46 -0.65
CA GLU A 64 5.59 -7.08 -0.15
C GLU A 64 4.49 -6.08 -0.48
N GLU A 65 3.53 -6.49 -1.32
CA GLU A 65 2.19 -5.94 -1.20
C GLU A 65 1.76 -6.35 0.21
N ASN A 66 2.07 -5.50 1.19
CA ASN A 66 1.40 -5.57 2.47
C ASN A 66 -0.09 -5.58 2.11
N ASP A 67 -0.84 -6.54 2.63
CA ASP A 67 -2.30 -6.50 2.61
C ASP A 67 -2.71 -5.22 3.35
N GLU A 68 -2.70 -4.12 2.63
CA GLU A 68 -3.00 -2.82 3.17
C GLU A 68 -4.48 -2.87 3.50
N LYS A 69 -4.78 -2.81 4.79
CA LYS A 69 -6.16 -2.78 5.23
C LYS A 69 -6.83 -1.54 4.65
N ILE A 70 -7.76 -1.75 3.73
CA ILE A 70 -8.53 -0.70 3.04
C ILE A 70 -9.97 -0.57 3.56
N VAL A 71 -10.44 -1.50 4.38
CA VAL A 71 -11.77 -1.47 5.02
C VAL A 71 -11.59 -1.47 6.52
N PHE A 72 -12.15 -0.47 7.19
CA PHE A 72 -12.15 -0.31 8.64
C PHE A 72 -13.58 -0.32 9.17
N SER A 73 -13.81 -1.03 10.28
CA SER A 73 -15.11 -1.07 10.95
C SER A 73 -15.16 -0.11 12.15
N GLN A 74 -16.37 0.19 12.64
CA GLN A 74 -16.60 1.17 13.71
C GLN A 74 -15.90 0.82 15.03
N ASP A 75 -15.69 -0.45 15.32
CA ASP A 75 -14.95 -0.94 16.50
C ASP A 75 -13.46 -0.57 16.48
N GLU A 76 -12.96 -0.11 15.34
CA GLU A 76 -11.57 0.33 15.19
C GLU A 76 -11.41 1.84 15.28
N TYR A 77 -12.50 2.60 15.42
CA TYR A 77 -12.42 4.05 15.50
C TYR A 77 -11.62 4.46 16.72
N ILE A 78 -10.76 5.46 16.54
CA ILE A 78 -10.12 6.12 17.66
C ILE A 78 -11.04 7.27 18.06
N GLU A 79 -11.52 7.25 19.29
CA GLU A 79 -12.38 8.31 19.84
C GLU A 79 -11.55 9.23 20.75
N LYS A 80 -11.79 10.54 20.64
CA LYS A 80 -11.30 11.54 21.59
C LYS A 80 -12.41 12.52 21.93
N GLN A 81 -12.69 12.64 23.23
CA GLN A 81 -13.65 13.60 23.75
C GLN A 81 -12.93 14.80 24.38
N SER A 82 -13.38 16.02 24.05
CA SER A 82 -12.92 17.28 24.66
C SER A 82 -13.99 18.34 24.53
N ASP A 83 -14.27 19.08 25.61
CA ASP A 83 -15.05 20.33 25.58
C ASP A 83 -16.42 20.25 24.86
N GLY A 84 -17.18 19.17 25.09
CA GLY A 84 -18.49 18.96 24.44
C GLY A 84 -18.38 18.56 22.97
N MET A 85 -17.23 18.06 22.54
CA MET A 85 -16.98 17.58 21.19
C MET A 85 -16.37 16.18 21.23
N VAL A 86 -16.79 15.33 20.29
CA VAL A 86 -16.25 13.98 20.10
C VAL A 86 -15.65 13.90 18.70
N TRP A 87 -14.37 13.51 18.63
CA TRP A 87 -13.65 13.22 17.39
C TRP A 87 -13.54 11.72 17.23
N ASN A 88 -14.01 11.21 16.10
CA ASN A 88 -13.88 9.81 15.70
C ASN A 88 -13.04 9.70 14.44
N TRP A 89 -11.79 9.25 14.58
CA TRP A 89 -10.94 8.93 13.44
C TRP A 89 -11.36 7.58 12.85
N VAL A 90 -12.03 7.64 11.69
CA VAL A 90 -12.62 6.46 11.07
C VAL A 90 -11.60 5.56 10.37
N ILE A 91 -10.41 6.11 10.09
CA ILE A 91 -9.23 5.37 9.61
C ILE A 91 -8.06 5.68 10.56
N PRO A 92 -7.74 4.80 11.52
CA PRO A 92 -6.74 5.05 12.57
C PRO A 92 -5.33 5.40 12.07
N ASN A 93 -4.98 4.97 10.86
CA ASN A 93 -3.68 5.18 10.23
C ASN A 93 -3.74 6.13 9.02
N ALA A 94 -4.72 7.04 8.98
CA ALA A 94 -4.92 7.95 7.87
C ALA A 94 -3.76 8.93 7.63
N GLN A 95 -2.85 9.13 8.58
CA GLN A 95 -1.72 10.05 8.46
C GLN A 95 -0.73 9.66 7.33
N LYS A 96 -0.82 8.42 6.84
CA LYS A 96 -0.07 7.96 5.66
C LYS A 96 -0.71 8.39 4.33
N ASN A 97 -1.96 8.85 4.37
CA ASN A 97 -2.77 9.20 3.21
C ASN A 97 -2.81 10.72 3.01
N MET A 98 -3.24 11.16 1.83
CA MET A 98 -3.51 12.57 1.54
C MET A 98 -4.79 13.10 2.21
N MET A 99 -5.69 12.21 2.64
CA MET A 99 -6.99 12.56 3.22
C MET A 99 -7.18 11.86 4.55
N GLU A 100 -7.59 12.62 5.56
CA GLU A 100 -7.89 12.15 6.92
C GLU A 100 -9.37 12.39 7.22
N PRO A 101 -10.25 11.41 6.94
CA PRO A 101 -11.67 11.54 7.27
C PRO A 101 -11.87 11.42 8.78
N VAL A 102 -12.69 12.31 9.32
CA VAL A 102 -13.07 12.33 10.73
C VAL A 102 -14.58 12.51 10.84
N LEU A 103 -15.21 11.75 11.73
CA LEU A 103 -16.57 12.01 12.17
C LEU A 103 -16.52 12.88 13.44
N VAL A 104 -17.16 14.04 13.40
CA VAL A 104 -17.17 14.99 14.51
C VAL A 104 -18.59 15.16 15.02
N GLU A 105 -18.77 14.98 16.32
CA GLU A 105 -20.02 15.29 17.03
C GLU A 105 -19.80 16.51 17.93
N LEU A 106 -20.69 17.49 17.82
CA LEU A 106 -20.67 18.73 18.60
C LEU A 106 -21.93 18.81 19.46
N GLU A 107 -21.75 18.93 20.76
CA GLU A 107 -22.85 19.26 21.66
C GLU A 107 -23.39 20.67 21.39
N PRO A 108 -24.67 20.95 21.68
CA PRO A 108 -25.24 22.29 21.52
C PRO A 108 -24.43 23.36 22.28
N GLY A 109 -23.88 24.32 21.53
CA GLY A 109 -23.08 25.42 22.08
C GLY A 109 -21.58 25.13 22.19
N ALA A 110 -21.13 23.91 21.87
CA ALA A 110 -19.71 23.61 21.71
C ALA A 110 -19.15 24.28 20.43
N SER A 111 -17.84 24.41 20.35
CA SER A 111 -17.14 24.96 19.19
C SER A 111 -15.81 24.25 18.99
N ALA A 112 -15.45 24.03 17.72
CA ALA A 112 -14.13 23.51 17.40
C ALA A 112 -13.04 24.55 17.76
N PRO A 113 -11.81 24.11 18.06
CA PRO A 113 -10.66 24.99 18.17
C PRO A 113 -10.50 25.83 16.90
N VAL A 114 -9.93 27.03 17.06
CA VAL A 114 -9.54 27.85 15.91
C VAL A 114 -8.45 27.11 15.15
N ASP A 115 -8.72 26.84 13.89
CA ASP A 115 -7.74 26.23 13.00
C ASP A 115 -6.88 27.29 12.31
N PHE A 116 -5.61 26.96 12.05
CA PHE A 116 -4.68 27.84 11.38
C PHE A 116 -4.65 27.53 9.88
N PRO A 117 -4.56 28.54 9.00
CA PRO A 117 -4.49 28.30 7.57
C PRO A 117 -3.33 27.34 7.21
N HIS A 118 -3.65 26.31 6.42
CA HIS A 118 -2.68 25.36 5.87
C HIS A 118 -2.98 25.09 4.39
N ASP A 119 -2.01 24.51 3.68
CA ASP A 119 -2.08 24.22 2.24
C ASP A 119 -2.98 23.01 1.90
N GLY A 120 -3.71 22.49 2.88
CA GLY A 120 -4.57 21.31 2.74
C GLY A 120 -5.97 21.69 2.27
N GLU A 121 -6.60 20.78 1.53
CA GLU A 121 -8.00 20.92 1.14
C GLU A 121 -8.89 20.23 2.17
N GLU A 122 -9.96 20.91 2.58
CA GLU A 122 -10.94 20.37 3.52
C GLU A 122 -12.36 20.48 2.96
N PHE A 123 -13.18 19.49 3.26
CA PHE A 123 -14.62 19.56 3.04
C PHE A 123 -15.36 18.92 4.20
N GLY A 124 -16.53 19.46 4.51
CA GLY A 124 -17.41 18.94 5.55
C GLY A 124 -18.81 18.67 4.99
N TYR A 125 -19.47 17.67 5.56
CA TYR A 125 -20.88 17.38 5.29
C TYR A 125 -21.63 17.18 6.61
N ILE A 126 -22.79 17.83 6.73
CA ILE A 126 -23.63 17.72 7.92
C ILE A 126 -24.49 16.46 7.80
N LEU A 127 -24.16 15.46 8.61
CA LEU A 127 -24.95 14.22 8.70
C LEU A 127 -26.25 14.46 9.47
N GLU A 128 -26.20 15.23 10.56
CA GLU A 128 -27.36 15.57 11.38
C GLU A 128 -27.22 16.97 11.99
N GLY A 129 -28.35 17.68 12.15
CA GLY A 129 -28.39 18.97 12.84
C GLY A 129 -27.96 20.15 11.96
N ARG A 130 -27.29 21.13 12.58
CA ARG A 130 -26.80 22.35 11.94
C ARG A 130 -25.58 22.89 12.70
N ILE A 131 -24.63 23.43 11.96
CA ILE A 131 -23.48 24.14 12.52
C ILE A 131 -23.42 25.57 11.97
N ALA A 132 -22.75 26.45 12.68
CA ALA A 132 -22.34 27.75 12.16
C ALA A 132 -20.85 27.67 11.83
N ILE A 133 -20.48 28.14 10.63
CA ILE A 133 -19.08 28.35 10.24
C ILE A 133 -18.80 29.83 10.50
N VAL A 134 -17.79 30.13 11.31
CA VAL A 134 -17.47 31.48 11.81
C VAL A 134 -16.06 31.90 11.42
#